data_AF-A0A936VYD4-F1
#
_entry.id   AF-A0A936VYD4-F1
#
_cell.length_a   1.000
_cell.length_b   1.000
_cell.length_c   1.000
_cell.angle_alpha   90.00
_cell.angle_beta   90.00
_cell.angle_gamma   90.00
#
_symmetry.space_group_name_H-M   'P 1'
#
loop_
_entity.id
_entity.type
_entity.pdbx_description
1 polymer ?
#
loop_
_entity_poly.entity_id
_entity_poly.type
_entity_poly.pdbx_seq_one_letter_code
_entity_poly.pdbx_strand_id
1 'polypeptide(L)'
;MSTGMPGTTNQHLIYPHRENNCSVMEHIFWTGFSNDERHAAITKIQQVVSMYGDIIDVHLFSDLSLSMTIEIEEYKVDKMYDELTGEISMQKWESLNSFSNKERTVYLNITFAKGTGKLKIEVPAVPG
;
A
#
# COMPACT_ATOMS: atom_id res chain seq x y z
N MET A 1 -20.20 48.02 -41.39
CA MET A 1 -19.43 47.18 -42.33
C MET A 1 -18.21 46.68 -41.59
N SER A 2 -17.98 45.35 -41.59
CA SER A 2 -16.75 44.56 -41.28
C SER A 2 -15.60 45.21 -40.49
N THR A 3 -14.93 44.58 -39.52
CA THR A 3 -14.53 43.17 -39.29
C THR A 3 -13.78 43.19 -37.94
N GLY A 4 -14.02 42.28 -37.00
CA GLY A 4 -13.36 40.98 -36.95
C GLY A 4 -12.55 40.86 -35.65
N MET A 5 -13.12 40.20 -34.63
CA MET A 5 -12.36 39.74 -33.46
C MET A 5 -12.04 38.25 -33.64
N PRO A 6 -10.78 37.81 -33.56
CA PRO A 6 -10.47 36.38 -33.54
C PRO A 6 -10.74 35.81 -32.15
N GLY A 7 -11.84 35.07 -32.03
CA GLY A 7 -12.06 34.16 -30.92
C GLY A 7 -11.18 32.94 -31.05
N THR A 8 -10.02 32.93 -30.39
CA THR A 8 -9.25 31.71 -30.16
C THR A 8 -9.92 30.90 -29.06
N THR A 9 -10.88 30.07 -29.46
CA THR A 9 -11.37 28.96 -28.64
C THR A 9 -10.22 27.96 -28.52
N ASN A 10 -9.49 28.03 -27.42
CA ASN A 10 -8.46 27.05 -27.11
C ASN A 10 -9.14 25.70 -26.88
N GLN A 11 -8.57 24.73 -27.58
CA GLN A 11 -9.02 23.37 -27.71
C GLN A 11 -9.20 22.72 -26.35
N HIS A 12 -10.39 22.18 -26.19
CA HIS A 12 -10.79 21.18 -25.23
C HIS A 12 -9.81 20.00 -25.27
N LEU A 13 -8.81 20.00 -24.40
CA LEU A 13 -8.02 18.79 -24.10
C LEU A 13 -8.87 17.88 -23.22
N ILE A 14 -9.88 17.23 -23.82
CA ILE A 14 -10.37 15.97 -23.29
C ILE A 14 -9.27 14.97 -23.61
N TYR A 15 -8.44 14.68 -22.61
CA TYR A 15 -7.75 13.40 -22.60
C TYR A 15 -8.84 12.33 -22.53
N PRO A 16 -9.00 11.46 -23.56
CA PRO A 16 -9.87 10.33 -23.39
C PRO A 16 -9.31 9.52 -22.21
N HIS A 17 -10.15 9.36 -21.18
CA HIS A 17 -9.96 8.40 -20.12
C HIS A 17 -9.48 7.10 -20.76
N ARG A 18 -8.26 6.70 -20.41
CA ARG A 18 -7.76 5.38 -20.74
C ARG A 18 -8.52 4.41 -19.84
N GLU A 19 -9.71 4.01 -20.27
CA GLU A 19 -10.39 2.81 -19.79
C GLU A 19 -9.53 1.61 -20.22
N ASN A 20 -8.47 1.35 -19.45
CA ASN A 20 -7.87 0.04 -19.41
C ASN A 20 -8.86 -0.86 -18.66
N ASN A 21 -9.87 -1.33 -19.38
CA ASN A 21 -10.68 -2.47 -18.99
C ASN A 21 -9.81 -3.73 -19.12
N CYS A 22 -8.86 -3.88 -18.20
CA CYS A 22 -8.20 -5.14 -17.94
C CYS A 22 -8.74 -5.57 -16.58
N SER A 23 -9.76 -6.42 -16.57
CA SER A 23 -10.20 -7.10 -15.34
C SER A 23 -9.16 -8.16 -14.96
N VAL A 24 -7.92 -7.73 -14.75
CA VAL A 24 -6.96 -8.42 -13.92
C VAL A 24 -7.40 -8.06 -12.51
N MET A 25 -7.63 -9.05 -11.65
CA MET A 25 -7.71 -8.81 -10.22
C MET A 25 -6.41 -8.13 -9.81
N GLU A 26 -6.43 -6.80 -9.72
CA GLU A 26 -5.27 -5.99 -9.37
C GLU A 26 -5.03 -6.18 -7.87
N HIS A 27 -4.16 -7.15 -7.59
CA HIS A 27 -3.59 -7.33 -6.27
C HIS A 27 -2.84 -6.07 -5.86
N ILE A 28 -3.06 -5.64 -4.63
CA ILE A 28 -2.42 -4.46 -4.06
C ILE A 28 -1.25 -4.94 -3.21
N PHE A 29 -0.07 -4.36 -3.44
CA PHE A 29 1.14 -4.71 -2.69
C PHE A 29 1.58 -3.49 -1.87
N TRP A 30 1.59 -3.65 -0.56
CA TRP A 30 2.02 -2.62 0.37
C TRP A 30 3.24 -3.06 1.16
N THR A 31 4.11 -2.10 1.41
CA THR A 31 5.29 -2.29 2.25
C THR A 31 5.30 -1.26 3.35
N GLY A 32 5.43 -1.71 4.59
CA GLY A 32 5.46 -0.89 5.80
C GLY A 32 6.69 -1.12 6.65
N PHE A 33 7.03 -0.13 7.46
CA PHE A 33 8.15 -0.15 8.39
C PHE A 33 7.66 0.30 9.76
N SER A 34 8.05 -0.43 10.80
CA SER A 34 7.70 -0.09 12.18
C SER A 34 8.94 -0.05 13.06
N ASN A 35 9.04 1.01 13.88
CA ASN A 35 10.06 1.17 14.92
C ASN A 35 9.54 0.75 16.31
N ASP A 36 8.29 0.29 16.39
CA ASP A 36 7.67 -0.16 17.62
C ASP A 36 8.11 -1.57 17.98
N GLU A 37 7.82 -1.99 19.22
CA GLU A 37 7.97 -3.38 19.59
C GLU A 37 7.03 -4.25 18.75
N ARG A 38 7.55 -5.37 18.23
CA ARG A 38 6.87 -6.25 17.28
C ARG A 38 5.43 -6.59 17.69
N HIS A 39 5.21 -7.02 18.92
CA HIS A 39 3.87 -7.43 19.39
C HIS A 39 2.88 -6.26 19.43
N ALA A 40 3.33 -5.09 19.88
CA ALA A 40 2.51 -3.89 19.91
C ALA A 40 2.14 -3.45 18.48
N ALA A 41 3.11 -3.44 17.57
CA ALA A 41 2.90 -3.09 16.17
C ALA A 41 1.93 -4.07 15.47
N ILE A 42 2.12 -5.38 15.64
CA ILE A 42 1.22 -6.39 15.07
C ILE A 42 -0.21 -6.19 15.59
N THR A 43 -0.37 -5.95 16.89
CA THR A 43 -1.71 -5.74 17.49
C THR A 43 -2.41 -4.54 16.87
N LYS A 44 -1.71 -3.40 16.75
CA LYS A 44 -2.25 -2.18 16.12
C LYS A 44 -2.63 -2.40 14.65
N ILE A 45 -1.74 -3.04 13.88
CA ILE A 45 -1.97 -3.33 12.46
C ILE A 45 -3.19 -4.26 12.30
N GLN A 46 -3.26 -5.33 13.10
CA GLN A 46 -4.41 -6.25 13.07
C GLN A 46 -5.72 -5.55 13.44
N GLN A 47 -5.70 -4.63 14.41
CA GLN A 47 -6.87 -3.83 14.77
C GLN A 47 -7.33 -2.98 13.59
N VAL A 48 -6.43 -2.23 12.94
CA VAL A 48 -6.77 -1.42 11.77
C VAL A 48 -7.33 -2.30 10.66
N VAL A 49 -6.64 -3.37 10.30
CA VAL A 49 -7.07 -4.25 9.21
C VAL A 49 -8.45 -4.85 9.49
N SER A 50 -8.70 -5.32 10.71
CA SER A 50 -9.98 -5.93 11.10
C SER A 50 -11.16 -4.95 11.10
N MET A 51 -10.92 -3.63 11.08
CA MET A 51 -11.99 -2.63 10.93
C MET A 51 -12.46 -2.49 9.48
N TYR A 52 -11.61 -2.84 8.52
CA TYR A 52 -11.84 -2.56 7.10
C TYR A 52 -12.00 -3.81 6.24
N GLY A 53 -11.32 -4.89 6.59
CA GLY A 53 -11.31 -6.14 5.83
C GLY A 53 -10.98 -7.34 6.71
N ASP A 54 -10.80 -8.47 6.04
CA ASP A 54 -10.58 -9.77 6.67
C ASP A 54 -9.15 -10.23 6.45
N ILE A 55 -8.50 -10.65 7.53
CA ILE A 55 -7.16 -11.23 7.48
C ILE A 55 -7.31 -12.68 7.05
N ILE A 56 -6.89 -12.98 5.83
CA ILE A 56 -6.95 -14.33 5.27
C ILE A 56 -5.76 -15.15 5.73
N ASP A 57 -4.60 -14.51 5.84
CA ASP A 57 -3.36 -15.20 6.14
C ASP A 57 -2.32 -14.26 6.77
N VAL A 58 -1.51 -14.84 7.65
CA VAL A 58 -0.45 -14.12 8.39
C VAL A 58 0.78 -15.01 8.48
N HIS A 59 1.85 -14.58 7.81
CA HIS A 59 3.13 -15.26 7.84
C HIS A 59 4.17 -14.40 8.57
N LEU A 60 4.64 -14.91 9.71
CA LEU A 60 5.78 -14.32 10.42
C LEU A 60 7.06 -14.99 9.93
N PHE A 61 7.85 -14.29 9.11
CA PHE A 61 9.10 -14.84 8.57
C PHE A 61 10.25 -14.79 9.58
N SER A 62 10.27 -13.79 10.46
CA SER A 62 11.31 -13.62 11.48
C SER A 62 10.84 -12.70 12.62
N ASP A 63 11.73 -12.37 13.54
CA ASP A 63 11.56 -11.26 14.48
C ASP A 63 11.60 -9.88 13.82
N LEU A 64 12.06 -9.80 12.56
CA LEU A 64 12.25 -8.59 11.78
C LEU A 64 11.17 -8.37 10.71
N SER A 65 10.34 -9.36 10.38
CA SER A 65 9.38 -9.22 9.28
C SER A 65 8.10 -10.04 9.41
N LEU A 66 7.01 -9.46 8.91
CA LEU A 66 5.67 -10.02 8.84
C LEU A 66 5.10 -9.82 7.44
N SER A 67 4.37 -10.81 6.93
CA SER A 67 3.51 -10.67 5.76
C SER A 67 2.08 -11.03 6.11
N MET A 68 1.15 -10.28 5.55
CA MET A 68 -0.28 -10.43 5.79
C MET A 68 -1.03 -10.34 4.46
N THR A 69 -1.95 -11.28 4.26
CA THR A 69 -2.90 -11.25 3.14
C THR A 69 -4.26 -10.85 3.67
N ILE A 70 -4.82 -9.82 3.05
CA ILE A 70 -6.05 -9.16 3.49
C ILE A 70 -7.03 -9.14 2.33
N GLU A 71 -8.27 -9.56 2.57
CA GLU A 71 -9.37 -9.35 1.65
C GLU A 71 -10.17 -8.12 2.08
N ILE A 72 -10.43 -7.23 1.13
CA ILE A 72 -11.06 -5.94 1.41
C ILE A 72 -11.90 -5.49 0.22
N GLU A 73 -13.04 -4.85 0.50
CA GLU A 73 -13.82 -4.18 -0.53
C GLU A 73 -13.09 -2.94 -1.06
N GLU A 74 -13.10 -2.77 -2.37
CA GLU A 74 -12.28 -1.79 -3.10
C GLU A 74 -12.43 -0.35 -2.56
N TYR A 75 -13.64 0.05 -2.19
CA TYR A 75 -13.94 1.38 -1.65
C TYR A 75 -13.38 1.65 -0.23
N LYS A 76 -12.93 0.62 0.49
CA LYS A 76 -12.34 0.73 1.83
C LYS A 76 -10.81 0.78 1.80
N VAL A 77 -10.19 0.41 0.69
CA VAL A 77 -8.73 0.31 0.54
C VAL A 77 -8.02 1.59 0.93
N ASP A 78 -8.45 2.74 0.39
CA ASP A 78 -7.78 4.02 0.63
C ASP A 78 -7.84 4.42 2.12
N LYS A 79 -8.99 4.19 2.78
CA LYS A 79 -9.15 4.46 4.22
C LYS A 79 -8.27 3.56 5.08
N MET A 80 -8.19 2.27 4.74
CA MET A 80 -7.30 1.34 5.44
C MET A 80 -5.84 1.76 5.29
N TYR A 81 -5.43 2.18 4.09
CA TYR A 81 -4.08 2.69 3.85
C TYR A 81 -3.79 3.92 4.70
N ASP A 82 -4.71 4.90 4.71
CA ASP A 82 -4.56 6.14 5.50
C ASP A 82 -4.42 5.84 7.00
N GLU A 83 -5.25 4.96 7.56
CA GLU A 83 -5.11 4.58 8.98
C GLU A 83 -3.84 3.80 9.27
N LEU A 84 -3.44 2.88 8.38
CA LEU A 84 -2.16 2.18 8.53
C LEU A 84 -0.98 3.15 8.50
N THR A 85 -1.03 4.22 7.68
CA THR A 85 0.03 5.25 7.66
C THR A 85 0.12 6.03 8.97
N GLY A 86 -0.95 6.08 9.77
CA GLY A 86 -0.95 6.66 11.11
C GLY A 86 -0.23 5.80 12.16
N GLU A 87 -0.24 4.48 11.97
CA GLU A 87 0.37 3.52 12.90
C GLU A 87 1.79 3.10 12.50
N ILE A 88 2.07 2.98 11.20
CA ILE A 88 3.35 2.53 10.65
C ILE A 88 3.80 3.38 9.46
N SER A 89 5.11 3.41 9.20
CA SER A 89 5.65 4.11 8.04
C SER A 89 5.43 3.29 6.77
N MET A 90 4.48 3.69 5.94
CA MET A 90 4.16 3.00 4.68
C MET A 90 4.97 3.56 3.51
N GLN A 91 5.36 2.70 2.57
CA GLN A 91 5.89 3.12 1.28
C GLN A 91 4.79 3.85 0.51
N LYS A 92 5.16 4.95 -0.16
CA LYS A 92 4.23 5.74 -0.96
C LYS A 92 3.50 4.86 -1.98
N TRP A 93 2.18 4.86 -1.89
CA TRP A 93 1.26 4.20 -2.80
C TRP A 93 0.32 5.25 -3.41
N GLU A 94 -0.13 5.01 -4.64
CA GLU A 94 -1.13 5.87 -5.32
C GLU A 94 -2.52 5.38 -4.94
N SER A 95 -3.37 6.27 -4.43
CA SER A 95 -4.72 5.91 -4.02
C SER A 95 -5.53 5.33 -5.18
N LEU A 96 -6.39 4.36 -4.87
CA LEU A 96 -7.21 3.70 -5.86
C LEU A 96 -8.40 4.58 -6.27
N ASN A 97 -8.91 5.41 -5.36
CA ASN A 97 -10.05 6.33 -5.54
C ASN A 97 -11.27 5.65 -6.18
N SER A 98 -11.52 4.40 -5.79
CA SER A 98 -12.61 3.61 -6.33
C SER A 98 -13.79 3.57 -5.38
N PHE A 99 -14.99 3.51 -5.96
CA PHE A 99 -16.25 3.34 -5.25
C PHE A 99 -16.89 1.97 -5.55
N SER A 100 -16.10 1.03 -6.06
CA SER A 100 -16.60 -0.31 -6.37
C SER A 100 -16.74 -1.17 -5.12
N ASN A 101 -17.73 -2.06 -5.10
CA ASN A 101 -17.89 -3.09 -4.05
C ASN A 101 -17.16 -4.40 -4.41
N LYS A 102 -16.21 -4.35 -5.35
CA LYS A 102 -15.41 -5.52 -5.69
C LYS A 102 -14.47 -5.85 -4.55
N GLU A 103 -14.27 -7.13 -4.29
CA GLU A 103 -13.24 -7.58 -3.37
C GLU A 103 -11.87 -7.50 -4.05
N ARG A 104 -10.87 -7.07 -3.27
CA ARG A 104 -9.46 -7.06 -3.64
C ARG A 104 -8.63 -7.71 -2.55
N THR A 105 -7.53 -8.31 -2.99
CA THR A 105 -6.51 -8.85 -2.08
C THR A 105 -5.38 -7.85 -1.94
N VAL A 106 -5.08 -7.48 -0.70
CA VAL A 106 -3.91 -6.69 -0.31
C VAL A 106 -2.87 -7.62 0.30
N TYR A 107 -1.64 -7.54 -0.21
CA TYR A 107 -0.45 -8.16 0.36
C TYR A 107 0.35 -7.10 1.10
N LEU A 108 0.33 -7.14 2.42
CA LEU A 108 1.03 -6.21 3.29
C LEU A 108 2.29 -6.86 3.85
N ASN A 109 3.45 -6.31 3.51
CA ASN A 109 4.75 -6.71 4.06
C ASN A 109 5.25 -5.65 5.02
N ILE A 110 5.59 -6.05 6.25
CA ILE A 110 6.05 -5.13 7.28
C ILE A 110 7.43 -5.56 7.76
N THR A 111 8.34 -4.59 7.87
CA THR A 111 9.67 -4.76 8.46
C THR A 111 9.75 -4.03 9.81
N PHE A 112 10.23 -4.72 10.85
CA PHE A 112 10.42 -4.17 12.19
C PHE A 112 11.88 -3.80 12.40
N ALA A 113 12.15 -2.54 12.73
CA ALA A 113 13.52 -2.06 12.96
C ALA A 113 14.11 -2.54 14.30
N LYS A 114 13.25 -2.90 15.28
CA LYS A 114 13.65 -3.37 16.61
C LYS A 114 13.80 -4.89 16.74
N GLY A 115 13.73 -5.64 15.63
CA GLY A 115 13.96 -7.09 15.73
C GLY A 115 15.36 -7.37 16.27
N THR A 116 15.47 -8.39 17.12
CA THR A 116 16.68 -8.81 17.85
C THR A 116 17.78 -9.39 16.97
N GLY A 117 17.75 -9.13 15.66
CA GLY A 117 18.79 -9.45 14.71
C GLY A 117 20.08 -8.75 15.10
N LYS A 118 20.91 -9.43 15.90
CA LYS A 118 22.36 -9.24 15.82
C LYS A 118 22.74 -9.52 14.38
N LEU A 119 22.76 -8.48 13.55
CA LEU A 119 23.40 -8.48 12.25
C LEU A 119 24.90 -8.64 12.51
N LYS A 120 25.31 -9.87 12.82
CA LYS A 120 26.70 -10.28 12.71
C LYS A 120 26.97 -10.29 11.21
N ILE A 121 27.47 -9.17 10.72
CA ILE A 121 28.24 -9.18 9.48
C ILE A 121 29.49 -9.96 9.84
N GLU A 122 29.46 -11.29 9.66
CA GLU A 122 30.67 -12.09 9.60
C GLU A 122 31.37 -11.69 8.31
N VAL A 123 32.18 -10.64 8.37
CA VAL A 123 33.16 -10.36 7.33
C VAL A 123 34.06 -11.59 7.26
N PRO A 124 34.12 -12.34 6.15
CA PRO A 124 35.09 -13.42 6.03
C PRO A 124 36.47 -12.77 6.12
N ALA A 125 37.28 -13.19 7.10
CA ALA A 125 38.66 -12.77 7.18
C ALA A 125 39.38 -13.27 5.91
N VAL A 126 39.63 -12.38 4.96
CA VAL A 126 40.45 -12.68 3.78
C VAL A 126 41.93 -12.71 4.22
N PRO A 127 42.64 -13.85 4.08
CA PRO A 127 44.08 -13.88 4.17
C PRO A 127 44.65 -13.64 2.76
N GLY A 128 45.36 -12.52 2.58
CA GLY A 128 46.09 -12.18 1.36
C GLY A 128 47.20 -11.20 1.66
#